data_AF-A0A2H0EEA9-F1
#
_entry.id   AF-A0A2H0EEA9-F1
#
_cell.length_a   1.000
_cell.length_b   1.000
_cell.length_c   1.000
_cell.angle_alpha   90.00
_cell.angle_beta   90.00
_cell.angle_gamma   90.00
#
_symmetry.space_group_name_H-M   'P 1'
#
loop_
_entity.id
_entity.type
_entity.pdbx_description
1 polymer ?
#
loop_
_entity_poly.entity_id
_entity_poly.type
_entity_poly.pdbx_seq_one_letter_code
_entity_poly.pdbx_strand_id
1 'polypeptide(L)' 'MAAKMLGWERVPAIIKNISKKSEQLAMAIIENLQRTDLNPIETARAYAKLQDEFGLTQREIAAKIGKSRETIANT' A
#
# COMPACT_ATOMS: atom_id res chain seq x y z
N MET A 1 -11.07 -10.95 -15.42
CA MET A 1 -10.30 -10.74 -16.66
C MET A 1 -10.99 -9.67 -17.51
N ALA A 2 -10.75 -8.39 -17.25
CA ALA A 2 -11.46 -7.30 -17.94
C ALA A 2 -10.89 -6.97 -19.33
N ALA A 3 -9.56 -6.96 -19.49
CA ALA A 3 -8.91 -6.63 -20.77
C ALA A 3 -9.20 -7.64 -21.90
N LYS A 4 -9.32 -8.92 -21.56
CA LYS A 4 -9.59 -9.99 -22.53
C LYS A 4 -11.01 -9.92 -23.09
N MET A 5 -11.96 -9.41 -22.30
CA MET A 5 -13.35 -9.18 -22.74
C MET A 5 -13.49 -7.95 -23.65
N LEU A 6 -12.54 -7.01 -23.58
CA LEU A 6 -12.50 -5.79 -24.39
C LEU A 6 -11.75 -5.96 -25.73
N GLY A 7 -11.23 -7.16 -26.03
CA GLY A 7 -10.54 -7.43 -27.30
C GLY A 7 -9.20 -6.72 -27.48
N TRP A 8 -8.61 -6.18 -26.42
CA TRP A 8 -7.34 -5.47 -26.50
C TRP A 8 -6.16 -6.45 -26.55
N GLU A 9 -5.41 -6.45 -27.66
CA GLU A 9 -4.18 -7.24 -27.80
C GLU A 9 -3.04 -6.74 -26.91
N ARG A 10 -3.00 -5.44 -26.58
CA ARG A 10 -2.00 -4.85 -25.67
C ARG A 10 -2.64 -3.81 -24.76
N VAL A 11 -2.19 -3.77 -23.51
CA VAL A 11 -2.55 -2.76 -22.52
C VAL A 11 -1.32 -1.93 -22.17
N PRO A 12 -1.44 -0.59 -22.05
CA PRO A 12 -0.35 0.21 -21.51
C PRO A 12 -0.11 -0.18 -20.06
N ALA A 13 1.07 -0.70 -19.77
CA ALA A 13 1.48 -1.13 -18.43
C ALA A 13 2.74 -0.36 -18.01
N ILE A 14 2.73 0.18 -16.80
CA ILE A 14 3.91 0.77 -16.17
C ILE A 14 4.63 -0.34 -15.43
N ILE A 15 5.82 -0.73 -15.90
CA ILE A 15 6.66 -1.71 -15.21
C ILE A 15 7.37 -0.99 -14.07
N LYS A 16 6.85 -1.13 -12.84
CA LYS A 16 7.56 -0.74 -11.63
C LYS A 16 8.37 -1.94 -11.12
N ASN A 17 9.71 -1.85 -11.18
CA ASN A 17 10.61 -2.82 -10.54
C ASN A 17 10.60 -2.59 -9.02
N ILE A 18 9.57 -3.08 -8.35
CA ILE A 18 9.54 -3.11 -6.90
C ILE A 18 10.17 -4.43 -6.46
N SER A 19 11.30 -4.38 -5.75
CA SER A 19 11.89 -5.60 -5.21
C SER A 19 10.91 -6.22 -4.19
N LYS A 20 10.77 -7.55 -4.15
CA LYS A 20 9.93 -8.23 -3.15
C LYS A 20 10.25 -7.79 -1.71
N LYS A 21 11.52 -7.48 -1.44
CA LYS A 21 12.00 -6.98 -0.15
C LYS A 21 11.48 -5.57 0.16
N SER A 22 11.40 -4.70 -0.85
CA SER A 22 10.82 -3.36 -0.72
C SER A 22 9.32 -3.43 -0.43
N GLU A 23 8.56 -4.31 -1.11
CA GLU A 23 7.14 -4.49 -0.79
C GLU A 23 6.91 -5.03 0.63
N GLN A 24 7.74 -5.97 1.08
CA GLN A 24 7.69 -6.49 2.45
C GLN A 24 7.99 -5.41 3.50
N LEU A 25 8.99 -4.56 3.25
CA LEU A 25 9.30 -3.41 4.11
C LEU A 25 8.14 -2.41 4.18
N ALA A 26 7.52 -2.10 3.04
CA ALA A 26 6.35 -1.22 3.00
C ALA A 26 5.18 -1.80 3.80
N MET A 27 4.90 -3.10 3.64
CA MET A 27 3.87 -3.81 4.41
C MET A 27 4.13 -3.73 5.93
N ALA A 28 5.36 -4.00 6.37
CA ALA A 28 5.73 -3.93 7.79
C ALA A 28 5.52 -2.53 8.39
N ILE A 29 5.79 -1.46 7.62
CA ILE A 29 5.52 -0.08 8.06
C ILE A 29 4.00 0.17 8.16
N ILE A 30 3.23 -0.30 7.18
CA ILE A 30 1.76 -0.16 7.17
C ILE A 30 1.11 -0.92 8.33
N GLU A 31 1.58 -2.11 8.66
CA GLU A 31 1.09 -2.89 9.81
C GLU A 31 1.41 -2.20 11.13
N ASN A 32 2.61 -1.64 11.28
CA ASN A 32 2.94 -0.84 12.45
C ASN A 32 1.99 0.36 12.58
N LEU A 33 1.68 1.04 11.48
CA LEU A 33 0.78 2.19 11.43
C LEU A 33 -0.69 1.87 11.77
N GLN A 34 -1.09 0.60 11.71
CA GLN A 34 -2.42 0.15 12.10
C GLN A 34 -2.60 0.00 13.62
N ARG A 35 -1.52 0.03 14.40
CA ARG A 35 -1.59 -0.09 15.86
C ARG A 35 -2.25 1.14 16.47
N THR A 36 -3.09 0.93 17.47
CA THR A 36 -3.89 1.96 18.14
C THR A 36 -3.08 2.86 19.08
N ASP A 37 -1.77 2.63 19.23
CA ASP A 37 -0.89 3.28 20.20
C ASP A 37 0.25 4.08 19.53
N LEU A 38 0.05 4.58 18.30
CA LEU A 38 1.08 5.43 17.66
C LEU A 38 0.96 6.88 18.07
N ASN A 39 2.11 7.49 18.39
CA ASN A 39 2.22 8.93 18.54
C ASN A 39 1.99 9.62 17.17
N PRO A 40 1.30 10.78 17.13
CA PRO A 40 1.17 11.60 15.91
C PRO A 40 2.48 11.85 15.14
N ILE A 41 3.60 12.03 15.85
CA ILE A 41 4.91 12.26 15.22
C ILE A 41 5.41 11.00 14.49
N GLU A 42 5.25 9.83 15.09
CA GLU A 42 5.68 8.55 14.50
C GLU A 42 4.83 8.20 13.28
N THR A 43 3.53 8.48 13.38
CA THR A 43 2.57 8.34 12.28
C THR A 43 2.99 9.20 11.08
N ALA A 44 3.33 10.48 11.31
CA ALA A 44 3.79 11.37 10.26
C ALA A 44 5.09 10.89 9.61
N ARG A 45 6.04 10.39 10.41
CA ARG A 45 7.31 9.81 9.91
C ARG A 45 7.07 8.56 9.07
N ALA A 46 6.14 7.69 9.48
CA ALA A 46 5.77 6.50 8.73
C ALA A 46 5.13 6.86 7.38
N TYR A 47 4.22 7.84 7.35
CA TYR A 47 3.64 8.34 6.09
C TYR A 47 4.71 8.93 5.16
N ALA A 48 5.62 9.76 5.68
CA ALA A 48 6.70 10.34 4.90
C ALA A 48 7.61 9.24 4.33
N LYS A 49 7.96 8.23 5.13
CA LYS A 49 8.76 7.09 4.68
C LYS A 49 8.07 6.27 3.59
N LEU A 50 6.76 6.04 3.71
CA LEU A 50 5.96 5.35 2.70
C LEU A 50 5.86 6.14 1.38
N GLN A 51 5.84 7.46 1.46
CA GLN A 51 5.85 8.36 0.30
C GLN A 51 7.22 8.39 -0.38
N ASP A 52 8.30 8.61 0.37
CA ASP A 52 9.65 8.84 -0.16
C ASP A 52 10.30 7.54 -0.67
N GLU A 53 10.26 6.47 0.14
CA GLU A 53 10.95 5.22 -0.20
C GLU A 53 10.12 4.31 -1.13
N PHE A 54 8.79 4.41 -1.10
CA PHE A 54 7.89 3.49 -1.83
C PHE A 54 6.98 4.19 -2.82
N GLY A 55 7.02 5.53 -2.91
CA GLY A 55 6.22 6.31 -3.85
C GLY A 55 4.72 6.16 -3.64
N LEU A 56 4.28 5.77 -2.43
CA LEU A 56 2.87 5.56 -2.13
C LEU A 56 2.20 6.89 -1.80
N THR A 57 1.08 7.18 -2.44
CA THR A 57 0.27 8.35 -2.10
C THR A 57 -0.46 8.15 -0.77
N GLN A 58 -0.82 9.23 -0.06
CA GLN A 58 -1.64 9.16 1.15
C GLN A 58 -2.94 8.36 0.92
N ARG A 59 -3.55 8.50 -0.26
CA ARG A 59 -4.76 7.75 -0.63
C ARG A 59 -4.50 6.25 -0.73
N GLU A 60 -3.37 5.83 -1.29
CA GLU A 60 -2.99 4.41 -1.37
C GLU A 60 -2.67 3.83 0.01
N ILE A 61 -2.00 4.62 0.87
CA ILE A 61 -1.70 4.22 2.25
C ILE A 61 -3.01 4.07 3.05
N ALA A 62 -3.90 5.06 2.98
CA ALA A 62 -5.21 5.02 3.64
C ALA A 62 -6.07 3.84 3.15
N ALA A 63 -6.06 3.55 1.84
CA ALA A 63 -6.76 2.40 1.29
C ALA A 63 -6.18 1.07 1.80
N LYS A 64 -4.86 0.96 1.98
CA LYS A 64 -4.23 -0.25 2.54
C LYS A 64 -4.53 -0.42 4.03
N ILE A 65 -4.50 0.65 4.81
CA ILE A 65 -4.89 0.65 6.24
C ILE A 65 -6.38 0.30 6.39
N GLY A 66 -7.25 0.91 5.57
CA GLY A 66 -8.69 0.69 5.58
C GLY A 66 -9.08 -0.74 5.18
N LYS A 67 -8.57 -1.24 4.04
CA LYS A 67 -8.80 -2.62 3.60
C LYS A 67 -8.36 -3.66 4.64
N SER A 68 -7.24 -3.43 5.35
CA SER A 68 -6.78 -4.32 6.42
C SER A 68 -7.66 -4.27 7.66
N ARG A 69 -8.16 -3.09 8.09
CA ARG A 69 -9.14 -3.00 9.19
C ARG A 69 -10.42 -3.78 8.89
N GLU A 70 -10.88 -3.76 7.65
CA GLU A 70 -12.06 -4.53 7.20
C GLU A 70 -11.78 -6.04 7.15
N THR A 71 -10.54 -6.44 6.85
CA THR A 71 -10.14 -7.85 6.75
C THR A 71 -10.12 -8.54 8.12
N ILE A 72 -9.88 -7.81 9.21
CA ILE A 72 -9.78 -8.39 10.56
C ILE A 72 -11.15 -8.49 11.26
N ALA A 73 -12.17 -7.76 10.79
CA ALA A 73 -13.52 -7.84 11.37
C ALA A 73 -14.28 -9.14 11.02
N ASN A 74 -13.73 -10.00 10.16
CA ASN A 74 -14.31 -11.29 9.79
C ASN A 74 -13.24 -12.40 9.82
N THR A 75 -12.92 -12.91 11.01
CA THR A 75 -12.54 -14.32 11.25
C THR A 75 -12.87 -14.67 12.70
#